data_AF-G7I1X4-F1
#
_entry.id   AF-G7I1X4-F1
#
_cell.length_a   1.000
_cell.length_b   1.000
_cell.length_c   1.000
_cell.angle_alpha   90.00
_cell.angle_beta   90.00
_cell.angle_gamma   90.00
#
_symmetry.space_group_name_H-M   'P 1'
#
loop_
_entity.id
_entity.type
_entity.pdbx_description
1 polymer ?
#
loop_
_entity_poly.entity_id
_entity_poly.type
_entity_poly.pdbx_seq_one_letter_code
_entity_poly.pdbx_strand_id
1 'polypeptide(L)'
;MYSQKSEHSSSLKQIRLFGWASAIVALALGYLFWIVSQHWWTPSLVIFGILFLAICIGNCYAAAKHKAYDLYFAAILSLAAPAIVIFFAFGFFFSGPPA
;
A
#
# COMPACT_ATOMS: atom_id res chain seq x y z
N MET A 1 6.33 37.24 -10.35
CA MET A 1 7.03 36.05 -9.78
C MET A 1 6.09 35.17 -8.95
N TYR A 2 4.83 34.97 -9.36
CA TYR A 2 3.81 34.17 -8.63
C TYR A 2 3.55 32.78 -9.24
N SER A 3 4.10 32.49 -10.43
CA SER A 3 3.76 31.28 -11.20
C SER A 3 4.46 30.00 -10.73
N GLN A 4 5.60 30.11 -10.03
CA GLN A 4 6.38 28.93 -9.61
C GLN A 4 5.82 28.22 -8.37
N LYS A 5 5.03 28.91 -7.54
CA LYS A 5 4.50 28.34 -6.28
C LYS A 5 3.29 27.41 -6.51
N SER A 6 2.53 27.64 -7.59
CA SER A 6 1.36 26.82 -7.94
C SER A 6 1.75 25.49 -8.58
N GLU A 7 2.73 25.47 -9.49
CA GLU A 7 3.22 24.23 -10.14
C GLU A 7 3.89 23.28 -9.14
N HIS A 8 4.64 23.82 -8.17
CA HIS A 8 5.28 22.97 -7.16
C HIS A 8 4.25 22.31 -6.24
N SER A 9 3.15 23.03 -5.93
CA SER A 9 2.06 22.52 -5.10
C SER A 9 1.18 21.49 -5.83
N SER A 10 0.91 21.68 -7.12
CA SER A 10 0.15 20.71 -7.92
C SER A 10 0.92 19.40 -8.12
N SER A 11 2.22 19.48 -8.41
CA SER A 11 3.10 18.30 -8.52
C SER A 11 3.16 17.49 -7.22
N LEU A 12 3.29 18.17 -6.07
CA LEU A 12 3.28 17.53 -4.76
C LEU A 12 1.95 16.83 -4.45
N LYS A 13 0.81 17.46 -4.77
CA LYS A 13 -0.51 16.84 -4.60
C LYS A 13 -0.66 15.60 -5.47
N GLN A 14 -0.19 15.66 -6.71
CA GLN A 14 -0.27 14.53 -7.63
C GLN A 14 0.60 13.35 -7.17
N ILE A 15 1.81 13.61 -6.67
CA ILE A 15 2.70 12.58 -6.12
C ILE A 15 2.08 11.95 -4.87
N ARG A 16 1.50 12.76 -3.98
CA ARG A 16 0.76 12.26 -2.81
C ARG A 16 -0.41 11.39 -3.25
N LEU A 17 -1.18 11.81 -4.24
CA LEU A 17 -2.30 11.03 -4.78
C LEU A 17 -1.84 9.67 -5.30
N PHE A 18 -0.74 9.62 -6.06
CA PHE A 18 -0.14 8.36 -6.52
C PHE A 18 0.33 7.47 -5.37
N GLY A 19 0.98 8.05 -4.36
CA GLY A 19 1.44 7.29 -3.20
C GLY A 19 0.28 6.66 -2.42
N TRP A 20 -0.77 7.43 -2.12
CA TRP A 20 -1.97 6.92 -1.47
C TRP A 20 -2.75 5.93 -2.35
N ALA A 21 -2.84 6.17 -3.65
CA ALA A 21 -3.45 5.22 -4.59
C ALA A 21 -2.70 3.88 -4.58
N SER A 22 -1.36 3.90 -4.55
CA SER A 22 -0.56 2.68 -4.46
C SER A 22 -0.75 1.93 -3.13
N ALA A 23 -1.04 2.64 -2.03
CA ALA A 23 -1.38 2.02 -0.75
C ALA A 23 -2.73 1.31 -0.80
N ILE A 24 -3.73 1.90 -1.45
CA ILE A 24 -5.04 1.27 -1.67
C ILE A 24 -4.89 0.03 -2.56
N VAL A 25 -4.09 0.12 -3.63
CA VAL A 25 -3.79 -1.02 -4.50
C VAL A 25 -3.08 -2.13 -3.71
N ALA A 26 -2.16 -1.79 -2.80
CA ALA A 26 -1.52 -2.76 -1.92
C ALA A 26 -2.54 -3.48 -1.01
N LEU A 27 -3.57 -2.81 -0.50
CA LEU A 27 -4.64 -3.47 0.26
C LEU A 27 -5.44 -4.45 -0.60
N ALA A 28 -5.81 -4.07 -1.82
CA ALA A 28 -6.49 -4.97 -2.76
C ALA A 28 -5.61 -6.18 -3.12
N LEU A 29 -4.32 -5.96 -3.34
CA LEU A 29 -3.33 -7.02 -3.57
C LEU A 29 -3.15 -7.91 -2.35
N GLY A 30 -3.23 -7.38 -1.13
CA GLY A 30 -3.21 -8.17 0.10
C GLY A 30 -4.39 -9.14 0.18
N TYR A 31 -5.57 -8.71 -0.26
CA TYR A 31 -6.75 -9.57 -0.37
C TYR A 31 -6.62 -10.64 -1.45
N LEU A 32 -6.09 -10.29 -2.62
CA LEU A 32 -5.79 -11.27 -3.66
C LEU A 32 -4.71 -12.27 -3.22
N PHE A 33 -3.67 -11.79 -2.55
CA PHE A 33 -2.63 -12.63 -1.96
C PHE A 33 -3.24 -13.64 -1.01
N TRP A 34 -4.15 -13.23 -0.12
CA TRP A 34 -4.85 -14.13 0.78
C TRP A 34 -5.54 -15.27 0.04
N ILE A 35 -6.39 -14.97 -0.95
CA ILE A 35 -7.15 -15.98 -1.71
C ILE A 35 -6.20 -16.95 -2.45
N VAL A 36 -5.22 -16.42 -3.17
CA VAL A 36 -4.32 -17.25 -4.00
C VAL A 36 -3.37 -18.07 -3.13
N SER A 37 -2.92 -17.52 -1.99
CA SER A 37 -2.01 -18.20 -1.07
C SER A 37 -2.59 -19.46 -0.44
N GLN A 38 -3.92 -19.60 -0.38
CA GLN A 38 -4.58 -20.82 0.12
C GLN A 38 -4.28 -22.05 -0.75
N HIS A 39 -4.07 -21.85 -2.06
CA HIS A 39 -3.76 -22.94 -2.98
C HIS A 39 -2.29 -22.95 -3.41
N TRP A 40 -1.66 -21.78 -3.53
CA TRP A 40 -0.34 -21.60 -4.14
C TRP A 40 0.55 -20.69 -3.26
N TRP A 41 0.80 -21.12 -2.02
CA TRP A 41 1.46 -20.30 -0.99
C TRP A 41 2.83 -19.76 -1.40
N THR A 42 3.79 -20.65 -1.71
CA THR A 42 5.19 -20.28 -2.02
C THR A 42 5.32 -19.30 -3.20
N PRO A 43 4.75 -19.56 -4.39
CA PRO A 43 4.86 -18.62 -5.51
C PRO A 43 4.12 -17.30 -5.25
N SER A 44 2.99 -17.33 -4.52
CA SER A 44 2.29 -16.11 -4.14
C SER A 44 3.14 -15.24 -3.21
N LEU A 45 3.82 -15.85 -2.23
CA LEU A 45 4.71 -15.13 -1.32
C LEU A 45 5.81 -14.38 -2.07
N VAL A 46 6.44 -15.03 -3.06
CA VAL A 46 7.51 -14.42 -3.85
C VAL A 46 6.98 -13.28 -4.71
N ILE A 47 5.90 -13.52 -5.48
CA ILE A 47 5.36 -12.54 -6.41
C ILE A 47 4.81 -11.32 -5.67
N PHE A 48 3.93 -11.54 -4.70
CA PHE A 48 3.32 -10.45 -3.94
C PHE A 48 4.33 -9.78 -3.01
N GLY A 49 5.28 -10.53 -2.44
CA GLY A 49 6.37 -9.96 -1.64
C GLY A 49 7.21 -8.96 -2.42
N ILE A 50 7.61 -9.30 -3.65
CA ILE A 50 8.32 -8.38 -4.56
C ILE A 50 7.45 -7.18 -4.90
N LEU A 51 6.15 -7.40 -5.13
CA LEU A 51 5.20 -6.34 -5.47
C LEU A 51 5.02 -5.32 -4.32
N PHE A 52 4.86 -5.79 -3.08
CA PHE A 52 4.79 -4.93 -1.90
C PHE A 52 6.10 -4.18 -1.65
N LEU A 53 7.23 -4.85 -1.85
CA LEU A 53 8.55 -4.25 -1.73
C LEU A 53 8.73 -3.12 -2.76
N ALA A 54 8.32 -3.33 -4.01
CA ALA A 54 8.38 -2.33 -5.07
C ALA A 54 7.52 -1.10 -4.75
N ILE A 55 6.29 -1.30 -4.24
CA ILE A 55 5.40 -0.21 -3.82
C ILE A 55 6.01 0.56 -2.63
N CYS A 56 6.58 -0.15 -1.66
CA CYS A 56 7.23 0.46 -0.51
C CYS A 56 8.43 1.31 -0.93
N ILE A 57 9.34 0.76 -1.74
CA ILE A 57 10.51 1.48 -2.26
C ILE A 57 10.07 2.69 -3.10
N GLY A 58 9.04 2.55 -3.95
CA GLY A 58 8.49 3.65 -4.74
C GLY A 58 7.97 4.80 -3.89
N ASN A 59 7.21 4.50 -2.83
CA ASN A 59 6.70 5.50 -1.89
C ASN A 59 7.82 6.14 -1.06
N CYS A 60 8.78 5.36 -0.57
CA CYS A 60 9.95 5.87 0.16
C CYS A 60 10.82 6.77 -0.72
N TYR A 61 11.03 6.41 -1.98
CA TYR A 61 11.77 7.23 -2.95
C TYR A 61 11.04 8.55 -3.24
N ALA A 62 9.73 8.49 -3.47
CA ALA A 62 8.92 9.69 -3.67
C ALA A 62 8.89 10.58 -2.42
N ALA A 63 8.83 10.00 -1.21
CA ALA A 63 8.89 10.71 0.05
C ALA A 63 10.23 11.46 0.21
N ALA A 64 11.36 10.77 -0.03
CA ALA A 64 12.69 11.33 0.09
C ALA A 64 12.95 12.43 -0.96
N LYS A 65 12.54 12.20 -2.21
CA LYS A 65 12.75 13.13 -3.32
C LYS A 65 11.92 14.40 -3.21
N HIS A 66 10.68 14.30 -2.71
CA HIS A 66 9.74 15.42 -2.68
C HIS A 66 9.49 15.98 -1.27
N LYS A 67 10.25 15.54 -0.25
CA LYS A 67 10.08 15.92 1.17
C LYS A 67 8.64 15.75 1.67
N ALA A 68 7.94 14.75 1.14
CA ALA A 68 6.55 14.49 1.43
C ALA A 68 6.45 13.34 2.44
N TYR A 69 6.59 13.68 3.73
CA TYR A 69 6.67 12.70 4.82
C TYR A 69 5.44 11.79 4.94
N ASP A 70 4.26 12.26 4.51
CA ASP A 70 3.03 11.46 4.47
C ASP A 70 3.18 10.18 3.63
N LEU A 71 4.07 10.16 2.62
CA LEU A 71 4.31 8.96 1.81
C LEU A 71 5.11 7.87 2.53
N TYR A 72 5.87 8.19 3.59
CA TYR A 72 6.45 7.14 4.45
C TYR A 72 5.35 6.35 5.16
N PHE A 73 4.28 7.03 5.57
CA PHE A 73 3.14 6.37 6.17
C PHE A 73 2.43 5.47 5.15
N ALA A 74 2.25 5.95 3.91
CA ALA A 74 1.74 5.14 2.81
C ALA A 74 2.62 3.90 2.54
N ALA A 75 3.94 4.03 2.56
CA ALA A 75 4.87 2.92 2.37
C ALA A 75 4.74 1.85 3.46
N ILE A 76 4.69 2.25 4.73
CA ILE A 76 4.49 1.34 5.87
C ILE A 76 3.13 0.66 5.76
N LEU A 77 2.08 1.41 5.41
CA LEU A 77 0.73 0.88 5.24
C LEU A 77 0.66 -0.16 4.10
N SER A 78 1.35 0.09 2.98
CA SER A 78 1.48 -0.89 1.89
C SER A 78 2.16 -2.19 2.32
N LEU A 79 3.17 -2.10 3.18
CA LEU A 79 3.91 -3.27 3.67
C LEU A 79 3.13 -4.02 4.76
N ALA A 80 2.34 -3.30 5.55
CA ALA A 80 1.40 -3.86 6.51
C ALA A 80 0.11 -4.38 5.86
N ALA A 81 -0.16 -4.07 4.58
CA ALA A 81 -1.40 -4.42 3.90
C ALA A 81 -1.79 -5.91 3.99
N PRO A 82 -0.87 -6.88 3.81
CA PRO A 82 -1.21 -8.30 3.96
C PRO A 82 -1.65 -8.63 5.39
N ALA A 83 -0.95 -8.09 6.40
CA ALA A 83 -1.27 -8.30 7.81
C ALA A 83 -2.61 -7.65 8.18
N ILE A 84 -2.90 -6.46 7.66
CA ILE A 84 -4.18 -5.76 7.86
C ILE A 84 -5.32 -6.59 7.26
N VAL A 85 -5.17 -7.04 6.02
CA VAL A 85 -6.17 -7.86 5.34
C VAL A 85 -6.42 -9.16 6.11
N ILE A 86 -5.36 -9.84 6.54
CA ILE A 86 -5.45 -11.04 7.37
C ILE A 86 -6.18 -10.71 8.67
N PHE A 87 -5.79 -9.65 9.39
CA PHE A 87 -6.43 -9.25 10.65
C PHE A 87 -7.94 -9.02 10.48
N PHE A 88 -8.36 -8.31 9.42
CA PHE A 88 -9.79 -8.10 9.15
C PHE A 88 -10.49 -9.37 8.68
N ALA A 89 -9.85 -10.19 7.85
CA ALA A 89 -10.41 -11.48 7.43
C ALA A 89 -10.63 -12.38 8.66
N PHE A 90 -9.61 -12.59 9.49
CA PHE A 90 -9.75 -13.39 10.71
C PHE A 90 -10.72 -12.75 11.71
N GLY A 91 -10.66 -11.43 11.92
CA GLY A 91 -11.57 -10.72 12.79
C GLY A 91 -13.03 -10.90 12.37
N PHE A 92 -13.34 -10.76 11.08
CA PHE A 92 -14.71 -10.85 10.56
C PHE A 92 -15.21 -12.29 10.44
N PHE A 93 -14.36 -13.25 10.06
CA PHE A 93 -14.74 -14.66 9.92
C PHE A 93 -14.78 -15.44 11.24
N PHE A 94 -14.04 -15.02 12.28
CA PHE A 94 -14.08 -15.65 13.61
C PHE A 94 -14.95 -14.91 14.64
N SER A 95 -15.48 -13.72 14.34
CA SER A 95 -16.42 -12.99 15.21
C SER A 95 -17.87 -12.95 14.69
N GLY A 96 -18.22 -13.77 13.69
CA GLY A 96 -19.63 -14.01 13.35
C GLY A 96 -20.37 -14.61 14.56
N PRO A 97 -21.66 -14.30 14.79
CA PRO A 97 -22.38 -14.79 15.96
C PRO A 97 -22.28 -16.33 16.02
N PRO A 98 -22.00 -16.91 17.20
CA PRO A 98 -22.06 -18.36 17.35
C PRO A 98 -23.45 -18.84 16.92
N ALA A 99 -23.44 -20.00 16.23
CA ALA A 99 -24.55 -20.66 15.53
C ALA A 99 -25.96 -20.44 16.12
#